data_AF-A0A953YVI5-F1
#
_entry.id   AF-A0A953YVI5-F1
#
_cell.length_a   1.000
_cell.length_b   1.000
_cell.length_c   1.000
_cell.angle_alpha   90.00
_cell.angle_beta   90.00
_cell.angle_gamma   90.00
#
_symmetry.space_group_name_H-M   'P 1'
#
loop_
_entity.id
_entity.type
_entity.pdbx_description
1 polymer ?
#
loop_
_entity_poly.entity_id
_entity_poly.type
_entity_poly.pdbx_seq_one_letter_code
_entity_poly.pdbx_strand_id
1 'polypeptide(L)'
;MRQLPHMNELAAKPGLHVVGLYSQVHTLEQIERVIEKNKITYPITTDSDIFVGAGYTAASLPKIWIIGVEGKVIFIGDRDYDELLEKELAKVKYPGLGRADFHKDLEPAAKAFGEGKYAEAYKLAEAIYDDTEDEKAEEDADYIMERIDDRLGTLVVRAETAEVVKDYQLAINCWKQIDTHYAGLDDAEEAPERLKKLADSNDVKKDIGARRDLLKLMLSLDVAFQTVDQEDAAAVQEFRKKCLAEYREFHAKNKGNSAGDKAENLIEIFENLLPAEDKPVEEKPAEEKPGEK
;
A
#
# COMPACT_ATOMS: atom_id res chain seq x y z
N MET A 1 -12.00 5.63 -21.49
CA MET A 1 -11.54 6.20 -20.20
C MET A 1 -12.68 6.63 -19.25
N ARG A 2 -13.93 6.18 -19.43
CA ARG A 2 -15.06 6.50 -18.51
C ARG A 2 -14.96 5.83 -17.12
N GLN A 3 -14.05 4.86 -16.95
CA GLN A 3 -14.00 4.03 -15.75
C GLN A 3 -13.23 4.64 -14.58
N LEU A 4 -12.19 5.44 -14.79
CA LEU A 4 -11.37 5.93 -13.67
C LEU A 4 -12.17 6.85 -12.72
N PRO A 5 -12.99 7.82 -13.21
CA PRO A 5 -13.86 8.59 -12.32
C PRO A 5 -14.93 7.74 -11.65
N HIS A 6 -15.53 6.77 -12.36
CA HIS A 6 -16.50 5.82 -11.79
C HIS A 6 -15.89 5.00 -10.64
N MET A 7 -14.61 4.61 -10.75
CA MET A 7 -13.90 3.91 -9.68
C MET A 7 -13.74 4.78 -8.42
N ASN A 8 -13.64 6.11 -8.54
CA ASN A 8 -13.67 6.99 -7.37
C ASN A 8 -15.02 6.96 -6.66
N GLU A 9 -16.12 6.97 -7.43
CA GLU A 9 -17.47 6.87 -6.88
C GLU A 9 -17.68 5.54 -6.13
N LEU A 10 -17.17 4.45 -6.72
CA LEU A 10 -17.19 3.14 -6.07
C LEU A 10 -16.29 3.10 -4.83
N ALA A 11 -15.07 3.62 -4.89
CA ALA A 11 -14.16 3.63 -3.76
C ALA A 11 -14.67 4.43 -2.55
N ALA A 12 -15.61 5.35 -2.76
CA ALA A 12 -16.27 6.09 -1.69
C ALA A 12 -17.43 5.29 -1.03
N LYS A 13 -17.86 4.16 -1.59
CA LYS A 13 -18.93 3.34 -1.02
C LYS A 13 -18.45 2.58 0.21
N PRO A 14 -19.17 2.66 1.36
CA PRO A 14 -18.82 1.88 2.54
C PRO A 14 -18.80 0.38 2.25
N GLY A 15 -17.80 -0.31 2.79
CA GLY A 15 -17.63 -1.75 2.60
C GLY A 15 -17.06 -2.20 1.25
N LEU A 16 -16.80 -1.27 0.33
CA LEU A 16 -16.15 -1.58 -0.93
C LEU A 16 -14.69 -1.11 -0.91
N HIS A 17 -13.79 -2.01 -1.29
CA HIS A 17 -12.38 -1.69 -1.50
C HIS A 17 -12.06 -1.75 -3.00
N VAL A 18 -11.60 -0.63 -3.54
CA VAL A 18 -11.17 -0.52 -4.94
C VAL A 18 -9.65 -0.38 -4.97
N VAL A 19 -8.99 -1.22 -5.77
CA VAL A 19 -7.55 -1.12 -6.03
C VAL A 19 -7.34 -1.10 -7.54
N GLY A 20 -6.62 -0.09 -8.03
CA GLY A 20 -6.22 0.01 -9.42
C GLY A 20 -4.90 -0.71 -9.67
N LEU A 21 -4.88 -1.62 -10.63
CA LEU A 21 -3.64 -2.17 -11.19
C LEU A 21 -3.29 -1.39 -12.46
N TYR A 22 -2.14 -0.72 -12.45
CA TYR A 22 -1.64 0.02 -13.59
C TYR A 22 -0.73 -0.85 -14.44
N SER A 23 -1.29 -1.41 -15.52
CA SER A 23 -0.60 -2.35 -16.42
C SER A 23 -0.10 -1.72 -17.72
N GLN A 24 -0.09 -0.38 -17.85
CA GLN A 24 0.48 0.29 -19.02
C GLN A 24 1.95 0.64 -18.77
N VAL A 25 2.77 0.48 -19.80
CA VAL A 25 4.18 0.85 -19.79
C VAL A 25 4.28 2.37 -19.91
N HIS A 26 4.28 3.05 -18.77
CA HIS A 26 4.41 4.49 -18.67
C HIS A 26 5.40 4.87 -17.58
N THR A 27 6.05 6.01 -17.73
CA THR A 27 6.88 6.58 -16.67
C THR A 27 6.03 6.99 -15.48
N LEU A 28 6.64 7.09 -14.29
CA LEU A 28 5.92 7.54 -13.09
C LEU A 28 5.23 8.89 -13.31
N GLU A 29 5.88 9.82 -14.01
CA GLU A 29 5.32 11.14 -14.29
C GLU A 29 4.07 11.08 -15.17
N GLN A 30 4.02 10.15 -16.12
CA GLN A 30 2.84 9.92 -16.94
C GLN A 30 1.71 9.31 -16.10
N ILE A 31 2.02 8.38 -15.20
CA ILE A 31 1.07 7.78 -14.26
C ILE A 31 0.49 8.85 -13.32
N GLU A 32 1.35 9.66 -12.71
CA GLU A 32 0.96 10.75 -11.81
C GLU A 32 0.09 11.79 -12.51
N ARG A 33 0.40 12.16 -13.76
CA ARG A 33 -0.47 13.05 -14.55
C ARG A 33 -1.85 12.45 -14.79
N VAL A 34 -1.96 11.13 -14.99
CA VAL A 34 -3.25 10.45 -15.13
C VAL A 34 -4.02 10.50 -13.82
N ILE A 35 -3.36 10.26 -12.68
CA ILE A 35 -3.93 10.35 -11.34
C ILE A 35 -4.47 11.76 -11.08
N GLU A 36 -3.65 12.78 -11.28
CA GLU A 36 -4.01 14.19 -11.07
C GLU A 36 -5.16 14.61 -11.99
N LYS A 37 -5.06 14.30 -13.30
CA LYS A 37 -6.07 14.67 -14.30
C LYS A 37 -7.44 14.08 -13.98
N ASN A 38 -7.48 12.84 -13.49
CA ASN A 38 -8.73 12.14 -13.18
C ASN A 38 -9.12 12.22 -11.69
N LYS A 39 -8.33 12.94 -10.87
CA LYS A 39 -8.53 13.08 -9.42
C LYS A 39 -8.70 11.72 -8.74
N ILE A 40 -7.83 10.76 -9.06
CA ILE A 40 -7.96 9.40 -8.52
C ILE A 40 -7.67 9.42 -7.01
N THR A 41 -8.59 8.87 -6.22
CA THR A 41 -8.50 8.82 -4.74
C THR A 41 -8.31 7.42 -4.19
N TYR A 42 -8.55 6.39 -4.99
CA TYR A 42 -8.33 5.00 -4.60
C TYR A 42 -6.88 4.57 -4.80
N PRO A 43 -6.38 3.57 -4.04
CA PRO A 43 -5.03 3.04 -4.20
C PRO A 43 -4.77 2.54 -5.63
N ILE A 44 -3.63 2.95 -6.18
CA ILE A 44 -3.09 2.40 -7.44
C ILE A 44 -1.74 1.75 -7.13
N THR A 45 -1.53 0.55 -7.66
CA THR A 45 -0.22 -0.08 -7.74
C THR A 45 0.13 -0.33 -9.20
N THR A 46 1.42 -0.31 -9.52
CA THR A 46 1.89 -0.82 -10.82
C THR A 46 1.74 -2.33 -10.85
N ASP A 47 1.44 -2.87 -12.03
CA ASP A 47 1.41 -4.30 -12.23
C ASP A 47 2.77 -4.89 -11.85
N SER A 48 2.74 -5.91 -11.00
CA SER A 48 3.91 -6.67 -10.64
C SER A 48 3.67 -8.10 -11.10
N ASP A 49 4.75 -8.82 -11.44
CA ASP A 49 4.67 -10.22 -11.89
C ASP A 49 3.85 -11.12 -10.95
N ILE A 50 3.64 -10.69 -9.70
CA ILE A 50 2.77 -11.32 -8.70
C ILE A 50 1.32 -11.44 -9.19
N PHE A 51 0.73 -10.43 -9.83
CA PHE A 51 -0.67 -10.47 -10.26
C PHE A 51 -0.86 -11.36 -11.50
N VAL A 52 0.09 -11.30 -12.44
CA VAL A 52 0.17 -12.21 -13.58
C VAL A 52 0.34 -13.66 -13.10
N GLY A 53 1.26 -13.90 -12.17
CA GLY A 53 1.50 -15.21 -11.55
C GLY A 53 0.31 -15.74 -10.73
N ALA A 54 -0.50 -14.84 -10.16
CA ALA A 54 -1.74 -15.18 -9.46
C ALA A 54 -2.94 -15.41 -10.40
N GLY A 55 -2.74 -15.35 -11.72
CA GLY A 55 -3.77 -15.66 -12.71
C GLY A 55 -4.68 -14.50 -13.09
N TYR A 56 -4.42 -13.28 -12.62
CA TYR A 56 -5.16 -12.07 -13.00
C TYR A 56 -4.68 -11.52 -14.35
N THR A 57 -4.85 -12.32 -15.40
CA THR A 57 -4.42 -11.95 -16.76
C THR A 57 -5.54 -11.27 -17.54
N ALA A 58 -5.20 -10.21 -18.29
CA ALA A 58 -6.14 -9.49 -19.14
C ALA A 58 -5.64 -9.41 -20.58
N ALA A 59 -6.39 -9.97 -21.52
CA ALA A 59 -6.12 -9.84 -22.96
C ALA A 59 -6.39 -8.42 -23.50
N SER A 60 -7.16 -7.61 -22.77
CA SER A 60 -7.50 -6.23 -23.13
C SER A 60 -7.78 -5.40 -21.89
N LEU A 61 -7.40 -4.12 -21.94
CA LEU A 61 -7.66 -3.15 -20.88
C LEU A 61 -8.79 -2.18 -21.27
N PRO A 62 -9.58 -1.69 -20.30
CA PRO A 62 -9.55 -2.04 -18.88
C PRO A 62 -10.20 -3.41 -18.59
N LYS A 63 -9.77 -4.04 -17.50
CA LYS A 63 -10.32 -5.31 -17.01
C LYS A 63 -10.60 -5.19 -15.50
N ILE A 64 -11.74 -5.69 -15.09
CA ILE A 64 -12.27 -5.59 -13.73
C ILE A 64 -12.53 -6.99 -13.22
N TRP A 65 -12.03 -7.25 -12.01
CA TRP A 65 -12.34 -8.43 -11.22
C TRP A 65 -13.10 -7.98 -9.99
N ILE A 66 -14.24 -8.59 -9.73
CA ILE A 66 -14.97 -8.40 -8.47
C ILE A 66 -14.76 -9.63 -7.62
N ILE A 67 -14.22 -9.41 -6.44
CA ILE A 67 -14.10 -10.40 -5.38
C ILE A 67 -15.30 -10.19 -4.46
N GLY A 68 -16.18 -11.18 -4.41
CA GLY A 68 -17.37 -11.14 -3.56
C GLY A 68 -17.03 -11.27 -2.07
N VAL A 69 -18.05 -11.17 -1.22
CA VAL A 69 -17.91 -11.17 0.25
C VAL A 69 -17.30 -12.46 0.81
N GLU A 70 -17.35 -13.55 0.04
CA GLU A 70 -16.74 -14.85 0.35
C GLU A 70 -15.27 -14.97 -0.08
N GLY A 71 -14.66 -13.90 -0.61
CA GLY A 71 -13.29 -13.92 -1.11
C GLY A 71 -13.12 -14.62 -2.46
N LYS A 72 -14.23 -14.95 -3.16
CA LYS A 72 -14.21 -15.58 -4.48
C LYS A 72 -14.42 -14.56 -5.59
N VAL A 73 -13.80 -14.78 -6.74
CA VAL A 73 -14.09 -14.00 -7.94
C VAL A 73 -15.50 -14.32 -8.43
N ILE A 74 -16.36 -13.31 -8.50
CA ILE A 74 -17.75 -13.45 -8.96
C ILE A 74 -17.98 -12.79 -10.32
N PHE A 75 -17.04 -11.96 -10.78
CA PHE A 75 -17.11 -11.29 -12.06
C PHE A 75 -15.73 -11.01 -12.63
N ILE A 76 -15.63 -11.15 -13.95
CA ILE A 76 -14.45 -10.82 -14.74
C ILE A 76 -14.95 -10.18 -16.05
N GLY A 77 -14.68 -8.89 -16.24
CA GLY A 77 -15.21 -8.17 -17.41
C GLY A 77 -14.74 -6.72 -17.51
N ASP A 78 -15.40 -5.94 -18.34
CA ASP A 78 -15.05 -4.53 -18.61
C ASP A 78 -16.24 -3.56 -18.45
N ARG A 79 -17.44 -4.04 -18.12
CA ARG A 79 -18.66 -3.23 -17.97
C ARG A 79 -19.78 -4.03 -17.30
N ASP A 80 -20.90 -3.36 -17.03
CA ASP A 80 -22.18 -3.96 -16.61
C ASP A 80 -22.12 -4.78 -15.31
N TYR A 81 -21.26 -4.36 -14.37
CA TYR A 81 -21.04 -5.04 -13.10
C TYR A 81 -21.65 -4.32 -11.89
N ASP A 82 -22.21 -3.12 -12.07
CA ASP A 82 -22.71 -2.31 -10.95
C ASP A 82 -23.85 -3.03 -10.21
N GLU A 83 -24.81 -3.64 -10.92
CA GLU A 83 -25.89 -4.40 -10.27
C GLU A 83 -25.39 -5.61 -9.47
N LEU A 84 -24.33 -6.26 -9.95
CA LEU A 84 -23.72 -7.38 -9.24
C LEU A 84 -23.04 -6.90 -7.96
N LEU A 85 -22.33 -5.78 -8.04
CA LEU A 85 -21.68 -5.16 -6.91
C LEU A 85 -22.68 -4.75 -5.82
N GLU A 86 -23.81 -4.12 -6.21
CA GLU A 86 -24.89 -3.80 -5.27
C GLU A 86 -25.47 -5.05 -4.60
N LYS A 87 -25.67 -6.14 -5.36
CA LYS A 87 -26.16 -7.42 -4.81
C LYS A 87 -25.19 -8.02 -3.80
N GLU A 88 -23.88 -7.90 -4.01
CA GLU A 88 -22.90 -8.37 -3.03
C GLU A 88 -22.83 -7.48 -1.79
N LEU A 89 -22.81 -6.17 -1.97
CA LEU A 89 -22.77 -5.23 -0.84
C LEU A 89 -24.00 -5.41 0.06
N ALA A 90 -25.17 -5.67 -0.54
CA ALA A 90 -26.41 -5.95 0.21
C ALA A 90 -26.34 -7.22 1.09
N LYS A 91 -25.38 -8.12 0.88
CA LYS A 91 -25.17 -9.30 1.76
C LYS A 91 -24.54 -8.92 3.09
N VAL A 92 -23.92 -7.74 3.20
CA VAL A 92 -23.20 -7.30 4.40
C VAL A 92 -23.91 -6.11 5.00
N LYS A 93 -24.62 -6.35 6.11
CA LYS A 93 -25.33 -5.28 6.84
C LYS A 93 -24.36 -4.28 7.46
N TYR A 94 -23.25 -4.78 8.02
CA TYR A 94 -22.23 -3.98 8.70
C TYR A 94 -20.82 -4.30 8.18
N PRO A 95 -20.37 -3.60 7.13
CA PRO A 95 -19.07 -3.87 6.54
C PRO A 95 -17.92 -3.85 7.54
N GLY A 96 -17.12 -4.93 7.54
CA GLY A 96 -15.92 -5.06 8.38
C GLY A 96 -16.14 -5.60 9.79
N LEU A 97 -17.39 -5.68 10.29
CA LEU A 97 -17.69 -6.32 11.58
C LEU A 97 -17.75 -7.85 11.47
N GLY A 98 -18.05 -8.42 10.30
CA GLY A 98 -18.10 -9.87 10.13
C GLY A 98 -19.29 -10.57 10.81
N ARG A 99 -20.23 -9.81 11.38
CA ARG A 99 -21.51 -10.29 11.92
C ARG A 99 -22.67 -9.54 11.26
N ALA A 100 -23.80 -10.23 11.09
CA ALA A 100 -24.99 -9.66 10.45
C ALA A 100 -25.99 -9.07 11.46
N ASP A 101 -25.99 -9.57 12.69
CA ASP A 101 -26.98 -9.24 13.71
C ASP A 101 -26.29 -8.79 15.00
N PHE A 102 -26.88 -7.77 15.62
CA PHE A 102 -26.48 -7.19 16.89
C PHE A 102 -27.73 -6.94 17.74
N HIS A 103 -27.54 -6.81 19.04
CA HIS A 103 -28.60 -6.33 19.93
C HIS A 103 -29.16 -5.00 19.40
N LYS A 104 -30.49 -4.82 19.50
CA LYS A 104 -31.23 -3.70 18.88
C LYS A 104 -30.65 -2.32 19.26
N ASP A 105 -30.14 -2.20 20.47
CA ASP A 105 -29.61 -0.93 21.00
C ASP A 105 -28.18 -0.65 20.48
N LEU A 106 -27.50 -1.67 19.95
CA LEU A 106 -26.17 -1.57 19.33
C LEU A 106 -26.24 -1.42 17.79
N GLU A 107 -27.42 -1.52 17.18
CA GLU A 107 -27.59 -1.29 15.74
C GLU A 107 -27.07 0.09 15.26
N PRO A 108 -27.22 1.20 16.01
CA PRO A 108 -26.60 2.48 15.65
C PRO A 108 -25.07 2.43 15.64
N ALA A 109 -24.46 1.78 16.65
CA ALA A 109 -23.01 1.63 16.73
C ALA A 109 -22.47 0.75 15.58
N ALA A 110 -23.12 -0.38 15.31
CA ALA A 110 -22.76 -1.28 14.21
C ALA A 110 -22.88 -0.58 12.83
N LYS A 111 -23.90 0.27 12.65
CA LYS A 111 -24.06 1.08 11.44
C LYS A 111 -22.94 2.13 11.31
N ALA A 112 -22.63 2.86 12.38
CA ALA A 112 -21.53 3.83 12.38
C ALA A 112 -20.19 3.17 12.05
N PHE A 113 -19.93 1.97 12.57
CA PHE A 113 -18.77 1.17 12.22
C PHE A 113 -18.75 0.85 10.72
N GLY A 114 -19.87 0.36 10.17
CA GLY A 114 -20.01 0.02 8.76
C GLY A 114 -19.78 1.21 7.81
N GLU A 115 -20.07 2.42 8.28
CA GLU A 115 -19.82 3.70 7.58
C GLU A 115 -18.38 4.23 7.75
N GLY A 116 -17.53 3.53 8.51
CA GLY A 116 -16.15 3.93 8.79
C GLY A 116 -16.00 5.08 9.79
N LYS A 117 -17.03 5.35 10.59
CA LYS A 117 -17.04 6.37 11.65
C LYS A 117 -16.68 5.73 12.99
N TYR A 118 -15.45 5.22 13.10
CA TYR A 118 -15.07 4.35 14.22
C TYR A 118 -15.13 5.06 15.57
N ALA A 119 -14.69 6.32 15.68
CA ALA A 119 -14.82 7.07 16.94
C ALA A 119 -16.28 7.27 17.39
N GLU A 120 -17.21 7.47 16.46
CA GLU A 120 -18.65 7.56 16.78
C GLU A 120 -19.20 6.19 17.20
N ALA A 121 -18.84 5.14 16.48
CA ALA A 121 -19.26 3.76 16.78
C ALA A 121 -18.80 3.32 18.18
N TYR A 122 -17.57 3.66 18.56
CA TYR A 122 -17.02 3.36 19.88
C TYR A 122 -17.85 4.01 20.98
N LYS A 123 -18.07 5.33 20.90
CA LYS A 123 -18.84 6.10 21.89
C LYS A 123 -20.28 5.62 22.03
N LEU A 124 -20.90 5.21 20.91
CA LEU A 124 -22.25 4.63 20.93
C LEU A 124 -22.27 3.26 21.60
N ALA A 125 -21.25 2.42 21.39
CA ALA A 125 -21.15 1.11 22.01
C ALA A 125 -20.84 1.22 23.52
N GLU A 126 -19.87 2.04 23.89
CA GLU A 126 -19.47 2.34 25.27
C GLU A 126 -20.66 2.84 26.11
N ALA A 127 -21.45 3.78 25.57
CA ALA A 127 -22.62 4.29 26.26
C ALA A 127 -23.68 3.22 26.57
N ILE A 128 -23.79 2.16 25.76
CA ILE A 128 -24.68 1.02 26.05
C ILE A 128 -24.02 0.05 27.03
N TYR A 129 -22.72 -0.22 26.84
CA TYR A 129 -21.94 -1.08 27.72
C TYR A 129 -22.02 -0.61 29.18
N ASP A 130 -21.91 0.69 29.42
CA ASP A 130 -21.91 1.28 30.77
C ASP A 130 -23.26 1.26 31.51
N ASP A 131 -24.39 1.16 30.78
CA ASP A 131 -25.75 1.35 31.34
C ASP A 131 -26.65 0.10 31.16
N THR A 132 -26.14 -0.98 30.56
CA THR A 132 -26.93 -2.18 30.28
C THR A 132 -26.86 -3.23 31.40
N GLU A 133 -27.99 -3.90 31.66
CA GLU A 133 -28.05 -5.16 32.43
C GLU A 133 -28.28 -6.38 31.52
N ASP A 134 -28.43 -6.17 30.21
CA ASP A 134 -28.61 -7.25 29.22
C ASP A 134 -27.25 -7.76 28.76
N GLU A 135 -26.92 -9.00 29.13
CA GLU A 135 -25.68 -9.72 28.78
C GLU A 135 -25.43 -9.72 27.27
N LYS A 136 -26.48 -9.82 26.45
CA LYS A 136 -26.31 -9.81 25.00
C LYS A 136 -25.93 -8.43 24.46
N ALA A 137 -26.49 -7.38 25.05
CA ALA A 137 -26.14 -6.00 24.70
C ALA A 137 -24.71 -5.67 25.12
N GLU A 138 -24.28 -6.15 26.30
CA GLU A 138 -22.91 -6.01 26.79
C GLU A 138 -21.91 -6.70 25.87
N GLU A 139 -22.12 -7.98 25.54
CA GLU A 139 -21.26 -8.75 24.62
C GLU A 139 -21.13 -8.11 23.23
N ASP A 140 -22.22 -7.58 22.70
CA ASP A 140 -22.24 -6.96 21.37
C ASP A 140 -21.58 -5.57 21.37
N ALA A 141 -21.69 -4.82 22.47
CA ALA A 141 -20.99 -3.56 22.67
C ALA A 141 -19.48 -3.79 22.76
N ASP A 142 -19.05 -4.71 23.63
CA ASP A 142 -17.65 -5.10 23.81
C ASP A 142 -17.04 -5.57 22.48
N TYR A 143 -17.75 -6.41 21.72
CA TYR A 143 -17.30 -6.84 20.40
C TYR A 143 -17.06 -5.67 19.43
N ILE A 144 -17.92 -4.66 19.40
CA ILE A 144 -17.72 -3.51 18.51
C ILE A 144 -16.49 -2.71 18.96
N MET A 145 -16.33 -2.47 20.26
CA MET A 145 -15.19 -1.74 20.82
C MET A 145 -13.87 -2.47 20.56
N GLU A 146 -13.78 -3.77 20.86
CA GLU A 146 -12.59 -4.60 20.61
C GLU A 146 -12.17 -4.55 19.12
N ARG A 147 -13.14 -4.62 18.20
CA ARG A 147 -12.85 -4.55 16.76
C ARG A 147 -12.33 -3.19 16.31
N ILE A 148 -12.70 -2.11 16.99
CA ILE A 148 -12.18 -0.76 16.73
C ILE A 148 -10.77 -0.66 17.31
N ASP A 149 -10.56 -1.10 18.54
CA ASP A 149 -9.27 -1.05 19.24
C ASP A 149 -8.20 -1.88 18.53
N ASP A 150 -8.53 -3.12 18.12
CA ASP A 150 -7.64 -3.97 17.32
C ASP A 150 -7.14 -3.27 16.05
N ARG A 151 -8.06 -2.60 15.36
CA ARG A 151 -7.75 -1.89 14.10
C ARG A 151 -6.91 -0.66 14.37
N LEU A 152 -7.26 0.12 15.38
CA LEU A 152 -6.52 1.31 15.79
C LEU A 152 -5.10 0.93 16.22
N GLY A 153 -4.95 -0.04 17.12
CA GLY A 153 -3.66 -0.56 17.58
C GLY A 153 -2.81 -1.08 16.43
N THR A 154 -3.40 -1.84 15.48
CA THR A 154 -2.70 -2.30 14.28
C THR A 154 -2.21 -1.13 13.42
N LEU A 155 -3.03 -0.09 13.26
CA LEU A 155 -2.65 1.11 12.49
C LEU A 155 -1.52 1.89 13.18
N VAL A 156 -1.58 2.05 14.50
CA VAL A 156 -0.55 2.73 15.31
C VAL A 156 0.78 1.99 15.17
N VAL A 157 0.80 0.68 15.46
CA VAL A 157 2.02 -0.15 15.34
C VAL A 157 2.60 -0.07 13.93
N ARG A 158 1.75 -0.10 12.91
CA ARG A 158 2.18 0.01 11.51
C ARG A 158 2.77 1.39 11.20
N ALA A 159 2.18 2.47 11.71
CA ALA A 159 2.66 3.83 11.53
C ALA A 159 4.04 4.03 12.20
N GLU A 160 4.18 3.59 13.44
CA GLU A 160 5.42 3.68 14.20
C GLU A 160 6.54 2.84 13.59
N THR A 161 6.23 1.59 13.21
CA THR A 161 7.17 0.73 12.51
C THR A 161 7.64 1.38 11.21
N ALA A 162 6.72 1.98 10.46
CA ALA A 162 7.04 2.71 9.24
C ALA A 162 7.95 3.92 9.50
N GLU A 163 7.77 4.67 10.60
CA GLU A 163 8.71 5.73 11.00
C GLU A 163 10.12 5.19 11.30
N VAL A 164 10.21 4.08 12.05
CA VAL A 164 11.48 3.45 12.43
C VAL A 164 12.26 2.97 11.21
N VAL A 165 11.59 2.31 10.26
CA VAL A 165 12.22 1.83 9.01
C VAL A 165 12.28 2.91 7.93
N LYS A 166 11.99 4.17 8.29
CA LYS A 166 12.00 5.34 7.40
C LYS A 166 11.10 5.21 6.18
N ASP A 167 10.04 4.41 6.25
CA ASP A 167 8.95 4.42 5.28
C ASP A 167 7.94 5.54 5.60
N TYR A 168 8.40 6.77 5.47
CA TYR A 168 7.63 7.93 5.89
C TYR A 168 6.34 8.11 5.10
N GLN A 169 6.27 7.66 3.85
CA GLN A 169 5.04 7.72 3.07
C GLN A 169 3.97 6.78 3.65
N LEU A 170 4.35 5.56 4.05
CA LEU A 170 3.44 4.65 4.73
C LEU A 170 3.03 5.20 6.11
N ALA A 171 3.97 5.73 6.88
CA ALA A 171 3.69 6.34 8.18
C ALA A 171 2.65 7.47 8.07
N ILE A 172 2.86 8.42 7.15
CA ILE A 172 1.92 9.53 6.88
C ILE A 172 0.53 8.99 6.51
N ASN A 173 0.44 7.95 5.69
CA ASN A 173 -0.84 7.39 5.28
C ASN A 173 -1.58 6.71 6.45
N CYS A 174 -0.86 5.99 7.32
CA CYS A 174 -1.45 5.40 8.52
C CYS A 174 -1.92 6.49 9.50
N TRP A 175 -1.08 7.49 9.80
CA TRP A 175 -1.47 8.58 10.70
C TRP A 175 -2.66 9.40 10.17
N LYS A 176 -2.76 9.62 8.85
CA LYS A 176 -3.95 10.26 8.25
C LYS A 176 -5.21 9.45 8.46
N GLN A 177 -5.15 8.11 8.37
CA GLN A 177 -6.32 7.27 8.64
C GLN A 177 -6.73 7.32 10.10
N ILE A 178 -5.76 7.32 11.02
CA ILE A 178 -6.00 7.46 12.46
C ILE A 178 -6.68 8.80 12.74
N ASP A 179 -6.09 9.92 12.28
CA ASP A 179 -6.62 11.28 12.42
C ASP A 179 -8.02 11.46 11.81
N THR A 180 -8.32 10.77 10.71
CA THR A 180 -9.62 10.93 10.02
C THR A 180 -10.73 10.10 10.66
N HIS A 181 -10.45 8.84 11.04
CA HIS A 181 -11.50 7.89 11.38
C HIS A 181 -11.62 7.59 12.89
N TYR A 182 -10.57 7.88 13.66
CA TYR A 182 -10.47 7.56 15.09
C TYR A 182 -10.31 8.81 15.95
N ALA A 183 -10.49 10.02 15.38
CA ALA A 183 -10.37 11.27 16.11
C ALA A 183 -11.22 11.31 17.38
N GLY A 184 -10.57 11.62 18.51
CA GLY A 184 -11.20 11.71 19.82
C GLY A 184 -11.32 10.38 20.56
N LEU A 185 -10.58 9.35 20.15
CA LEU A 185 -10.19 8.22 20.98
C LEU A 185 -8.77 8.45 21.51
N ASP A 186 -8.47 7.97 22.71
CA ASP A 186 -7.21 8.23 23.42
C ASP A 186 -5.98 7.82 22.59
N ASP A 187 -5.99 6.62 22.01
CA ASP A 187 -4.88 6.10 21.19
C ASP A 187 -4.72 6.80 19.83
N ALA A 188 -5.66 7.68 19.45
CA ALA A 188 -5.61 8.47 18.23
C ALA A 188 -5.11 9.92 18.46
N GLU A 189 -4.96 10.37 19.71
CA GLU A 189 -4.66 11.76 20.04
C GLU A 189 -3.30 12.24 19.49
N GLU A 190 -2.31 11.36 19.34
CA GLU A 190 -0.99 11.72 18.81
C GLU A 190 -0.99 11.99 17.30
N ALA A 191 -1.99 11.51 16.55
CA ALA A 191 -1.96 11.51 15.09
C ALA A 191 -1.78 12.91 14.45
N PRO A 192 -2.48 13.98 14.89
CA PRO A 192 -2.28 15.32 14.36
C PRO A 192 -0.84 15.84 14.56
N GLU A 193 -0.25 15.60 15.74
CA GLU A 193 1.11 16.06 16.04
C GLU A 193 2.15 15.27 15.24
N ARG A 194 1.98 13.95 15.13
CA ARG A 194 2.83 13.08 14.29
C ARG A 194 2.79 13.51 12.83
N LEU A 195 1.60 13.78 12.28
CA LEU A 195 1.44 14.27 10.92
C LEU A 195 2.16 15.60 10.70
N LYS A 196 2.01 16.55 11.63
CA LYS A 196 2.69 17.84 11.57
C LYS A 196 4.22 17.67 11.60
N LYS A 197 4.74 16.85 12.52
CA LYS A 197 6.18 16.58 12.64
C LYS A 197 6.76 15.98 11.35
N LEU A 198 6.05 15.02 10.73
CA LEU A 198 6.45 14.41 9.47
C LEU A 198 6.38 15.43 8.31
N ALA A 199 5.32 16.25 8.26
CA ALA A 199 5.13 17.27 7.25
C ALA A 199 6.14 18.43 7.33
N ASP A 200 6.64 18.76 8.52
CA ASP A 200 7.60 19.85 8.72
C ASP A 200 9.06 19.38 8.57
N SER A 201 9.33 18.08 8.66
CA SER A 201 10.68 17.52 8.57
C SER A 201 11.26 17.62 7.15
N ASN A 202 12.37 18.37 7.02
CA ASN A 202 13.13 18.46 5.77
C ASN A 202 13.75 17.12 5.37
N ASP A 203 14.15 16.29 6.32
CA ASP A 203 14.74 14.98 6.04
C ASP A 203 13.69 14.01 5.50
N VAL A 204 12.48 14.03 6.06
CA VAL A 204 11.33 13.26 5.54
C VAL A 204 11.01 13.69 4.11
N LYS A 205 10.94 15.01 3.83
CA LYS A 205 10.69 15.52 2.47
C LYS A 205 11.76 15.06 1.48
N LYS A 206 13.04 15.11 1.88
CA LYS A 206 14.15 14.63 1.05
C LYS A 206 14.08 13.14 0.80
N ASP A 207 13.80 12.32 1.82
CA ASP A 207 13.69 10.87 1.68
C ASP A 207 12.51 10.48 0.77
N ILE A 208 11.33 11.09 0.96
CA ILE A 208 10.17 10.91 0.07
C ILE A 208 10.52 11.31 -1.38
N GLY A 209 11.22 12.43 -1.56
CA GLY A 209 11.71 12.87 -2.87
C GLY A 209 12.66 11.85 -3.50
N ALA A 210 13.66 11.37 -2.75
CA ALA A 210 14.59 10.37 -3.21
C ALA A 210 13.89 9.06 -3.58
N ARG A 211 12.92 8.59 -2.78
CA ARG A 211 12.12 7.41 -3.11
C ARG A 211 11.36 7.58 -4.43
N ARG A 212 10.79 8.76 -4.67
CA ARG A 212 10.12 9.07 -5.94
C ARG A 212 11.11 9.05 -7.11
N ASP A 213 12.29 9.61 -6.94
CA ASP A 213 13.34 9.59 -7.97
C ASP A 213 13.86 8.17 -8.25
N LEU A 214 13.98 7.32 -7.22
CA LEU A 214 14.30 5.90 -7.38
C LEU A 214 13.22 5.18 -8.19
N LEU A 215 11.94 5.40 -7.88
CA LEU A 215 10.83 4.81 -8.64
C LEU A 215 10.83 5.27 -10.10
N LYS A 216 11.13 6.55 -10.36
CA LYS A 216 11.30 7.06 -11.73
C LYS A 216 12.43 6.34 -12.45
N LEU A 217 13.58 6.17 -11.78
CA LEU A 217 14.72 5.45 -12.35
C LEU A 217 14.34 4.01 -12.67
N MET A 218 13.75 3.27 -11.73
CA MET A 218 13.32 1.88 -11.92
C MET A 218 12.38 1.73 -13.12
N LEU A 219 11.36 2.58 -13.22
CA LEU A 219 10.42 2.56 -14.34
C LEU A 219 11.09 2.94 -15.66
N SER A 220 12.02 3.89 -15.67
CA SER A 220 12.76 4.26 -16.88
C SER A 220 13.65 3.12 -17.39
N LEU A 221 14.25 2.36 -16.48
CA LEU A 221 15.07 1.21 -16.80
C LEU A 221 14.18 0.07 -17.31
N ASP A 222 13.02 -0.17 -16.69
CA ASP A 222 12.07 -1.17 -17.19
C ASP A 222 11.62 -0.88 -18.64
N VAL A 223 11.24 0.37 -18.92
CA VAL A 223 10.90 0.81 -20.30
C VAL A 223 12.08 0.59 -21.25
N ALA A 224 13.30 0.92 -20.83
CA ALA A 224 14.48 0.74 -21.67
C ALA A 224 14.77 -0.75 -21.93
N PHE A 225 14.56 -1.63 -20.95
CA PHE A 225 14.76 -3.06 -21.09
C PHE A 225 13.86 -3.68 -22.15
N GLN A 226 12.62 -3.19 -22.30
CA GLN A 226 11.70 -3.66 -23.34
C GLN A 226 12.18 -3.40 -24.77
N THR A 227 13.17 -2.51 -24.95
CA THR A 227 13.78 -2.21 -26.25
C THR A 227 15.04 -3.04 -26.53
N VAL A 228 15.51 -3.80 -25.55
CA VAL A 228 16.68 -4.68 -25.68
C VAL A 228 16.27 -5.97 -26.39
N ASP A 229 17.11 -6.44 -27.32
CA ASP A 229 16.96 -7.78 -27.87
C ASP A 229 17.30 -8.81 -26.78
N GLN A 230 16.27 -9.45 -26.24
CA GLN A 230 16.41 -10.40 -25.14
C GLN A 230 16.98 -11.75 -25.57
N GLU A 231 17.01 -12.04 -26.87
CA GLU A 231 17.66 -13.23 -27.42
C GLU A 231 19.19 -13.01 -27.57
N ASP A 232 19.63 -11.75 -27.62
CA ASP A 232 21.05 -11.38 -27.61
C ASP A 232 21.58 -11.25 -26.16
N ALA A 233 22.27 -12.29 -25.72
CA ALA A 233 22.90 -12.32 -24.41
C ALA A 233 23.87 -11.15 -24.18
N ALA A 234 24.57 -10.66 -25.21
CA ALA A 234 25.50 -9.54 -25.05
C ALA A 234 24.75 -8.23 -24.78
N ALA A 235 23.66 -7.98 -25.52
CA ALA A 235 22.80 -6.82 -25.32
C ALA A 235 22.15 -6.81 -23.92
N VAL A 236 21.70 -7.97 -23.43
CA VAL A 236 21.17 -8.11 -22.06
C VAL A 236 22.24 -7.81 -21.00
N GLN A 237 23.47 -8.29 -21.19
CA GLN A 237 24.57 -8.01 -20.25
C GLN A 237 24.98 -6.54 -20.24
N GLU A 238 25.05 -5.90 -21.41
CA GLU A 238 25.32 -4.46 -21.50
C GLU A 238 24.25 -3.65 -20.77
N PHE A 239 22.97 -4.03 -20.94
CA PHE A 239 21.87 -3.40 -20.22
C PHE A 239 21.97 -3.57 -18.70
N ARG A 240 22.32 -4.78 -18.21
CA ARG A 240 22.54 -5.02 -16.76
C ARG A 240 23.67 -4.14 -16.21
N LYS A 241 24.77 -4.00 -16.95
CA LYS A 241 25.89 -3.10 -16.57
C LYS A 241 25.44 -1.63 -16.50
N LYS A 242 24.56 -1.20 -17.42
CA LYS A 242 23.94 0.13 -17.37
C LYS A 242 23.08 0.31 -16.11
N CYS A 243 22.20 -0.65 -15.79
CA CYS A 243 21.40 -0.61 -14.56
C CYS A 243 22.28 -0.45 -13.32
N LEU A 244 23.36 -1.24 -13.22
CA LEU A 244 24.31 -1.15 -12.12
C LEU A 244 24.95 0.23 -12.00
N ALA A 245 25.37 0.82 -13.12
CA ALA A 245 25.96 2.16 -13.11
C ALA A 245 24.97 3.22 -12.59
N GLU A 246 23.73 3.19 -13.09
CA GLU A 246 22.65 4.11 -12.69
C GLU A 246 22.29 3.94 -11.20
N TYR A 247 22.12 2.70 -10.71
CA TYR A 247 21.82 2.46 -9.29
C TYR A 247 22.99 2.84 -8.38
N ARG A 248 24.25 2.61 -8.79
CA ARG A 248 25.44 3.04 -8.02
C ARG A 248 25.52 4.56 -7.94
N GLU A 249 25.26 5.27 -9.04
CA GLU A 249 25.21 6.74 -9.04
C GLU A 249 24.08 7.24 -8.15
N PHE A 250 22.90 6.62 -8.22
CA PHE A 250 21.76 6.94 -7.37
C PHE A 250 22.08 6.71 -5.89
N HIS A 251 22.63 5.55 -5.54
CA HIS A 251 23.02 5.20 -4.17
C HIS A 251 24.06 6.19 -3.63
N ALA A 252 25.09 6.53 -4.40
CA ALA A 252 26.13 7.48 -3.98
C ALA A 252 25.54 8.86 -3.64
N LYS A 253 24.53 9.33 -4.38
CA LYS A 253 23.83 10.61 -4.13
C LYS A 253 22.89 10.56 -2.93
N ASN A 254 22.36 9.38 -2.60
CA ASN A 254 21.29 9.19 -1.61
C ASN A 254 21.72 8.35 -0.41
N LYS A 255 23.04 8.22 -0.18
CA LYS A 255 23.58 7.39 0.89
C LYS A 255 23.05 7.80 2.27
N GLY A 256 22.61 6.82 3.06
CA GLY A 256 22.12 7.01 4.42
C GLY A 256 20.63 7.36 4.54
N ASN A 257 19.93 7.48 3.40
CA ASN A 257 18.47 7.52 3.35
C ASN A 257 17.91 6.18 2.82
N SER A 258 16.62 5.96 3.01
CA SER A 258 16.01 4.66 2.73
C SER A 258 15.91 4.33 1.22
N ALA A 259 15.93 5.34 0.36
CA ALA A 259 16.03 5.13 -1.09
C ALA A 259 17.45 4.68 -1.49
N GLY A 260 18.48 5.22 -0.84
CA GLY A 260 19.86 4.76 -0.98
C GLY A 260 20.00 3.28 -0.61
N ASP A 261 19.49 2.88 0.56
CA ASP A 261 19.54 1.49 1.03
C ASP A 261 18.80 0.53 0.07
N LYS A 262 17.66 0.96 -0.50
CA LYS A 262 16.94 0.20 -1.53
C LYS A 262 17.73 0.07 -2.83
N ALA A 263 18.41 1.14 -3.25
CA ALA A 263 19.28 1.11 -4.43
C ALA A 263 20.48 0.19 -4.22
N GLU A 264 21.03 0.11 -3.01
CA GLU A 264 22.07 -0.85 -2.63
C GLU A 264 21.60 -2.30 -2.82
N ASN A 265 20.41 -2.65 -2.31
CA ASN A 265 19.83 -3.97 -2.54
C ASN A 265 19.64 -4.29 -4.04
N LEU A 266 19.24 -3.30 -4.84
CA LEU A 266 19.11 -3.47 -6.29
C LEU A 266 20.48 -3.70 -6.94
N ILE A 267 21.53 -3.01 -6.51
CA ILE A 267 22.90 -3.25 -6.98
C ILE A 267 23.30 -4.71 -6.73
N GLU A 268 23.10 -5.22 -5.51
CA GLU A 268 23.41 -6.62 -5.18
C GLU A 268 22.66 -7.62 -6.08
N ILE A 269 21.38 -7.38 -6.34
CA ILE A 269 20.58 -8.22 -7.25
C ILE A 269 21.20 -8.25 -8.64
N PHE A 270 21.51 -7.08 -9.22
CA PHE A 270 22.05 -7.00 -10.57
C PHE A 270 23.49 -7.54 -10.66
N GLU A 271 24.31 -7.38 -9.63
CA GLU A 271 25.66 -7.99 -9.55
C GLU A 271 25.59 -9.52 -9.55
N ASN A 272 24.60 -10.08 -8.85
CA ASN A 272 24.39 -11.53 -8.83
C ASN A 272 23.93 -12.09 -10.18
N LEU A 273 23.28 -11.26 -11.00
CA LEU A 273 22.86 -11.61 -12.37
C LEU A 273 23.98 -11.47 -13.41
N LEU A 274 25.13 -10.89 -13.09
CA LEU A 274 26.27 -10.84 -14.00
C LEU A 274 27.00 -12.20 -14.07
N PRO A 275 27.55 -12.57 -15.23
CA PRO A 275 28.41 -13.74 -15.36
C PRO A 275 29.65 -13.58 -14.48
N ALA A 276 30.23 -14.69 -14.02
CA ALA A 276 31.33 -14.68 -13.05
C ALA A 276 32.55 -13.84 -13.50
N GLU A 277 32.79 -13.77 -14.80
CA GLU A 277 33.88 -12.99 -15.41
C GLU A 277 33.68 -11.48 -15.31
N ASP A 278 32.44 -11.03 -15.13
CA ASP A 278 32.03 -9.62 -15.04
C ASP A 278 31.71 -9.18 -13.60
N LYS A 279 31.78 -10.09 -12.62
CA LYS A 279 31.58 -9.73 -11.20
C LYS A 279 32.77 -8.91 -10.70
N PRO A 280 32.56 -7.90 -9.84
CA PRO A 280 33.67 -7.22 -9.18
C PRO A 280 34.48 -8.25 -8.40
N VAL A 281 35.82 -8.20 -8.53
CA VAL A 281 36.71 -9.09 -7.78
C VAL A 281 36.50 -8.80 -6.30
N GLU A 282 36.00 -9.78 -5.54
CA GLU A 282 36.02 -9.71 -4.09
C GLU A 282 37.49 -9.56 -3.66
N GLU A 283 37.87 -8.36 -3.20
CA GLU A 283 39.13 -8.17 -2.51
C GLU A 283 39.08 -9.05 -1.25
N LYS A 284 39.69 -10.23 -1.32
CA LYS A 284 39.90 -11.06 -0.14
C LYS A 284 40.56 -10.18 0.93
N PRO A 285 39.99 -10.09 2.14
CA PRO A 285 40.63 -9.34 3.21
C PRO A 285 42.05 -9.87 3.35
N ALA A 286 43.02 -8.95 3.27
CA ALA A 286 44.42 -9.30 3.38
C ALA A 286 44.62 -10.15 4.64
N GLU A 287 45.08 -11.40 4.46
CA GLU A 287 45.47 -12.25 5.58
C GLU A 287 46.48 -11.46 6.40
N GLU A 288 46.08 -11.06 7.61
CA GLU A 288 47.01 -10.54 8.61
C GLU A 288 48.06 -11.63 8.81
N LYS A 289 49.27 -11.37 8.29
CA LYS A 289 50.42 -12.23 8.53
C LYS A 289 50.56 -12.35 10.05
N PRO A 290 50.52 -13.57 10.62
CA PRO A 290 50.73 -13.74 12.04
C PRO A 290 52.12 -13.21 12.37
N GLY A 291 52.16 -12.23 13.28
CA GLY A 291 53.39 -11.56 13.68
C GLY A 291 54.46 -12.56 14.09
N GLU A 292 55.60 -12.51 13.40
CA GLU A 292 56.85 -13.08 13.90
C GLU A 292 57.23 -12.30 15.17
N LYS A 293 57.24 -13.02 16.29
CA LYS A 293 57.84 -12.61 17.56
C LYS A 293 59.34 -12.89 17.54
#